data_AF-A0AAP5Z080-F1
#
_entry.id   AF-A0AAP5Z080-F1
#
_cell.length_a   1.000
_cell.length_b   1.000
_cell.length_c   1.000
_cell.angle_alpha   90.00
_cell.angle_beta   90.00
_cell.angle_gamma   90.00
#
_symmetry.space_group_name_H-M   'P 1'
#
loop_
_entity.id
_entity.type
_entity.pdbx_description
1 polymer ?
#
loop_
_entity_poly.entity_id
_entity_poly.type
_entity_poly.pdbx_seq_one_letter_code
_entity_poly.pdbx_strand_id
1 'polypeptide(L)'
;MNEYIILEKDDISIAVNIIEEGAGEEIRGLQKDSFTIVCESIKALSAEKAIKLWSQKEQYREDELRFKKMRGESDSTLHWENLSNEGFAVHHRTFRTKVPGGWLVSVTSRVYHGVGCGVTFVPDPQHLWDGNST
;
A
#
# COMPACT_ATOMS: atom_id res chain seq x y z
N MET A 1 2.14 -24.04 -22.24
CA MET A 1 2.25 -22.59 -21.96
C MET A 1 2.89 -22.49 -20.60
N ASN A 2 3.97 -21.71 -20.47
CA ASN A 2 4.73 -21.65 -19.23
C ASN A 2 4.06 -20.67 -18.25
N GLU A 3 4.42 -20.80 -16.99
CA GLU A 3 3.97 -19.93 -15.93
C GLU A 3 5.22 -19.40 -15.22
N TYR A 4 5.29 -18.09 -15.04
CA TYR A 4 6.46 -17.43 -14.51
C TYR A 4 6.10 -16.66 -13.24
N ILE A 5 7.05 -16.60 -12.33
CA ILE A 5 7.10 -15.53 -11.33
C ILE A 5 8.18 -14.53 -11.72
N ILE A 6 8.00 -13.28 -11.35
CA ILE A 6 8.99 -12.23 -11.62
C ILE A 6 9.56 -11.77 -10.30
N LEU A 7 10.88 -11.74 -10.24
CA LEU A 7 11.63 -11.21 -9.13
C LEU A 7 12.45 -10.00 -9.57
N GLU A 8 12.58 -9.02 -8.68
CA GLU A 8 13.34 -7.80 -8.93
C GLU A 8 14.33 -7.47 -7.83
N LYS A 9 15.45 -6.89 -8.27
CA LYS A 9 16.46 -6.24 -7.45
C LYS A 9 17.02 -5.07 -8.23
N ASP A 10 16.95 -3.87 -7.65
CA ASP A 10 17.33 -2.63 -8.32
C ASP A 10 16.59 -2.51 -9.66
N ASP A 11 17.31 -2.41 -10.78
CA ASP A 11 16.74 -2.33 -12.14
C ASP A 11 16.78 -3.68 -12.91
N ILE A 12 16.98 -4.79 -12.20
CA ILE A 12 17.11 -6.13 -12.80
C ILE A 12 15.85 -6.94 -12.49
N SER A 13 15.12 -7.31 -13.54
CA SER A 13 13.98 -8.22 -13.47
C SER A 13 14.35 -9.61 -14.03
N ILE A 14 14.03 -10.66 -13.27
CA ILE A 14 14.24 -12.06 -13.65
C ILE A 14 12.90 -12.78 -13.62
N ALA A 15 12.58 -13.51 -14.69
CA ALA A 15 11.40 -14.36 -14.76
C ALA A 15 11.79 -15.84 -14.62
N VAL A 16 11.30 -16.48 -13.56
CA VAL A 16 11.56 -17.90 -13.27
C VAL A 16 10.36 -18.73 -13.69
N ASN A 17 10.58 -19.76 -14.53
CA ASN A 17 9.52 -20.68 -14.97
C ASN A 17 9.17 -21.66 -13.85
N ILE A 18 8.01 -21.49 -13.21
CA ILE A 18 7.63 -22.30 -12.05
C ILE A 18 7.17 -23.72 -12.40
N ILE A 19 7.05 -24.03 -13.69
CA ILE A 19 6.72 -25.38 -14.17
C ILE A 19 7.98 -26.25 -14.25
N GLU A 20 9.17 -25.64 -14.32
CA GLU A 20 10.43 -26.37 -14.45
C GLU A 20 10.88 -27.00 -13.13
N GLU A 21 11.46 -28.19 -13.24
CA GLU A 21 12.08 -28.88 -12.11
C GLU A 21 13.30 -28.07 -11.64
N GLY A 22 13.33 -27.71 -10.35
CA GLY A 22 14.39 -26.86 -9.79
C GLY A 22 14.02 -25.38 -9.64
N ALA A 23 12.85 -24.94 -10.14
CA ALA A 23 12.40 -23.55 -9.99
C ALA A 23 12.42 -23.09 -8.52
N GLY A 24 12.03 -23.95 -7.58
CA GLY A 24 12.06 -23.61 -6.15
C GLY A 24 13.46 -23.30 -5.61
N GLU A 25 14.51 -23.97 -6.10
CA GLU A 25 15.89 -23.71 -5.67
C GLU A 25 16.44 -22.44 -6.32
N GLU A 26 16.10 -22.19 -7.58
CA GLU A 26 16.42 -20.93 -8.26
C GLU A 26 15.80 -19.72 -7.53
N ILE A 27 14.52 -19.80 -7.18
CA ILE A 27 13.81 -18.74 -6.45
C ILE A 27 14.45 -18.49 -5.09
N ARG A 28 14.77 -19.55 -4.34
CA ARG A 28 15.45 -19.43 -3.04
C ARG A 28 16.84 -18.82 -3.16
N GLY A 29 17.58 -19.15 -4.22
CA GLY A 29 18.86 -18.54 -4.55
C GLY A 29 18.72 -17.03 -4.77
N LEU A 30 17.80 -16.65 -5.65
CA LEU A 30 17.52 -15.24 -5.95
C LEU A 30 17.06 -14.45 -4.70
N GLN A 31 16.22 -15.04 -3.86
CA GLN A 31 15.80 -14.40 -2.60
C GLN A 31 16.96 -14.20 -1.62
N LYS A 32 17.90 -15.15 -1.53
CA LYS A 32 19.15 -14.95 -0.75
C LYS A 32 20.00 -13.82 -1.33
N ASP A 33 19.97 -13.65 -2.65
CA ASP A 33 20.63 -12.55 -3.35
C ASP A 33 19.84 -11.22 -3.30
N SER A 34 18.81 -11.15 -2.46
CA SER A 34 17.95 -9.97 -2.21
C SER A 34 16.98 -9.61 -3.34
N PHE A 35 16.69 -10.54 -4.27
CA PHE A 35 15.58 -10.37 -5.20
C PHE A 35 14.23 -10.57 -4.47
N THR A 36 13.28 -9.70 -4.77
CA THR A 36 11.92 -9.75 -4.20
C THR A 36 10.91 -10.18 -5.26
N ILE A 37 9.92 -10.97 -4.88
CA ILE A 37 8.85 -11.38 -5.80
C ILE A 37 7.92 -10.19 -6.02
N VAL A 38 7.82 -9.74 -7.28
CA VAL A 38 6.94 -8.62 -7.71
C VAL A 38 5.74 -9.11 -8.52
N CYS A 39 5.77 -10.35 -8.99
CA CYS A 39 4.64 -11.01 -9.65
C CYS A 39 4.60 -12.51 -9.31
N GLU A 40 3.50 -12.98 -8.72
CA GLU A 40 3.34 -14.36 -8.24
C GLU A 40 2.85 -15.34 -9.31
N SER A 41 2.34 -14.88 -10.46
CA SER A 41 2.00 -15.74 -11.60
C SER A 41 1.73 -14.91 -12.85
N ILE A 42 2.45 -15.23 -13.94
CA ILE A 42 2.17 -14.73 -15.28
C ILE A 42 2.37 -15.82 -16.34
N LYS A 43 1.35 -16.04 -17.16
CA LYS A 43 1.42 -17.01 -18.26
C LYS A 43 2.05 -16.36 -19.49
N ALA A 44 3.13 -16.97 -19.99
CA ALA A 44 3.86 -16.48 -21.15
C ALA A 44 4.50 -17.63 -21.95
N LEU A 45 4.97 -17.31 -23.15
CA LEU A 45 5.69 -18.26 -24.00
C LEU A 45 7.20 -18.28 -23.72
N SER A 46 7.73 -17.24 -23.07
CA SER A 46 9.14 -17.10 -22.71
C SER A 46 9.29 -16.15 -21.52
N ALA A 47 10.46 -16.20 -20.86
CA ALA A 47 10.83 -15.30 -19.77
C ALA A 47 10.80 -13.82 -20.20
N GLU A 48 11.38 -13.49 -21.36
CA GLU A 48 11.33 -12.12 -21.91
C GLU A 48 9.90 -11.61 -22.11
N LYS A 49 9.01 -12.48 -22.61
CA LYS A 49 7.60 -12.13 -22.81
C LYS A 49 6.87 -11.98 -21.49
N ALA A 50 7.21 -12.77 -20.47
CA ALA A 50 6.69 -12.62 -19.11
C ALA A 50 7.06 -11.24 -18.53
N ILE A 51 8.34 -10.87 -18.57
CA ILE A 51 8.84 -9.57 -18.08
C ILE A 51 8.13 -8.42 -18.81
N LYS A 52 8.03 -8.50 -20.15
CA LYS A 52 7.34 -7.47 -20.94
C LYS A 52 5.86 -7.33 -20.58
N LEU A 53 5.13 -8.44 -20.42
CA LEU A 53 3.71 -8.42 -20.08
C LEU A 53 3.47 -7.86 -18.67
N TRP A 54 4.33 -8.20 -17.72
CA TRP A 54 4.27 -7.67 -16.36
C TRP A 54 4.60 -6.19 -16.31
N SER A 55 5.70 -5.75 -16.95
CA SER A 55 6.09 -4.34 -17.00
C SER A 55 4.98 -3.46 -17.60
N GLN A 56 4.32 -3.95 -18.66
CA GLN A 56 3.15 -3.27 -19.23
C GLN A 56 2.00 -3.19 -18.23
N LYS A 57 1.66 -4.29 -17.55
CA LYS A 57 0.60 -4.32 -16.53
C LYS A 57 0.92 -3.39 -15.34
N GLU A 58 2.16 -3.36 -14.88
CA GLU A 58 2.60 -2.47 -13.81
C GLU A 58 2.43 -1.01 -14.21
N GLN A 59 2.83 -0.65 -15.43
CA GLN A 59 2.64 0.69 -15.97
C GLN A 59 1.14 1.07 -16.03
N TYR A 60 0.27 0.18 -16.52
CA TYR A 60 -1.18 0.43 -16.49
C TYR A 60 -1.72 0.58 -15.07
N ARG A 61 -1.23 -0.21 -14.13
CA ARG A 61 -1.65 -0.16 -12.73
C ARG A 61 -1.18 1.12 -12.05
N GLU A 62 0.04 1.59 -12.33
CA GLU A 62 0.49 2.92 -11.92
C GLU A 62 -0.36 4.03 -12.55
N ASP A 63 -0.70 3.93 -13.83
CA ASP A 63 -1.51 4.93 -14.53
C ASP A 63 -2.96 4.96 -14.02
N GLU A 64 -3.54 3.82 -13.61
CA GLU A 64 -4.85 3.75 -12.94
C GLU A 64 -4.80 4.18 -11.46
N LEU A 65 -3.70 3.88 -10.74
CA LEU A 65 -3.49 4.28 -9.34
C LEU A 65 -3.03 5.74 -9.20
N ARG A 66 -2.61 6.39 -10.29
CA ARG A 66 -2.44 7.84 -10.36
C ARG A 66 -3.82 8.46 -10.31
N PHE A 67 -4.30 8.73 -9.10
CA PHE A 67 -5.29 9.78 -8.86
C PHE A 67 -4.78 11.04 -9.56
N LYS A 68 -5.30 11.33 -10.76
CA LYS A 68 -4.92 12.52 -11.52
C LYS A 68 -5.34 13.71 -10.68
N LYS A 69 -4.36 14.40 -10.08
CA LYS A 69 -4.56 15.73 -9.52
C LYS A 69 -5.07 16.62 -10.65
N MET A 70 -6.37 16.86 -10.68
CA MET A 70 -7.02 17.74 -11.64
C MET A 70 -6.48 19.15 -11.36
N ARG A 71 -5.50 19.61 -12.15
CA ARG A 71 -5.04 21.00 -12.10
C ARG A 71 -6.21 21.89 -12.51
N GLY A 72 -6.90 22.46 -11.54
CA GLY A 72 -8.02 23.39 -11.77
C GLY A 72 -9.05 23.47 -10.65
N GLU A 73 -9.16 22.44 -9.81
CA GLU A 73 -9.93 22.53 -8.56
C GLU A 73 -8.95 22.87 -7.43
N SER A 74 -9.32 23.83 -6.57
CA SER A 74 -8.57 24.08 -5.33
C SER A 74 -8.39 22.75 -4.61
N ASP A 75 -7.14 22.36 -4.32
CA ASP A 75 -6.83 21.12 -3.63
C ASP A 75 -7.65 21.05 -2.33
N SER A 76 -8.75 20.29 -2.34
CA SER A 76 -9.55 20.03 -1.15
C SER A 76 -8.64 19.26 -0.18
N THR A 77 -8.07 19.99 0.76
CA THR A 77 -7.04 19.49 1.67
C THR A 77 -7.71 19.14 3.00
N LEU A 78 -7.55 17.89 3.45
CA LEU A 78 -7.95 17.49 4.78
C LEU A 78 -6.91 18.01 5.79
N HIS A 79 -7.32 18.89 6.68
CA HIS A 79 -6.48 19.42 7.75
C HIS A 79 -6.60 18.53 8.98
N TRP A 80 -5.66 17.60 9.12
CA TRP A 80 -5.61 16.68 10.26
C TRP A 80 -5.01 17.36 11.49
N GLU A 81 -5.71 17.29 12.60
CA GLU A 81 -5.26 17.75 13.92
C GLU A 81 -5.05 16.56 14.87
N ASN A 82 -4.02 16.66 15.72
CA ASN A 82 -3.67 15.62 16.69
C ASN A 82 -4.50 15.77 17.97
N LEU A 83 -5.00 14.67 18.51
CA LEU A 83 -5.72 14.62 19.78
C LEU A 83 -4.83 13.99 20.87
N SER A 84 -4.87 14.57 22.06
CA SER A 84 -4.28 13.99 23.26
C SER A 84 -5.00 12.69 23.63
N ASN A 85 -4.27 11.72 24.19
CA ASN A 85 -4.82 10.45 24.65
C ASN A 85 -4.40 10.23 26.10
N GLU A 86 -5.35 9.84 26.96
CA GLU A 86 -5.09 9.38 28.33
C GLU A 86 -5.44 7.89 28.46
N GLY A 87 -4.69 7.15 29.30
CA GLY A 87 -4.95 5.73 29.56
C GLY A 87 -4.59 4.76 28.42
N PHE A 88 -4.01 5.26 27.33
CA PHE A 88 -3.61 4.46 26.16
C PHE A 88 -2.08 4.47 25.98
N ALA A 89 -1.49 3.39 25.44
CA ALA A 89 -0.03 3.23 25.42
C ALA A 89 0.68 4.33 24.61
N VAL A 90 1.95 4.62 24.99
CA VAL A 90 2.75 5.78 24.52
C VAL A 90 2.95 5.84 23.00
N HIS A 91 2.74 4.74 22.28
CA HIS A 91 3.00 4.65 20.84
C HIS A 91 1.76 4.78 19.95
N HIS A 92 0.63 5.18 20.52
CA HIS A 92 -0.59 5.45 19.77
C HIS A 92 -0.74 6.95 19.49
N ARG A 93 -1.19 7.29 18.29
CA ARG A 93 -1.53 8.66 17.90
C ARG A 93 -2.92 8.70 17.32
N THR A 94 -3.72 9.64 17.81
CA THR A 94 -5.08 9.89 17.34
C THR A 94 -5.10 11.21 16.60
N PHE A 95 -5.71 11.22 15.42
CA PHE A 95 -5.88 12.41 14.59
C PHE A 95 -7.35 12.56 14.22
N ARG A 96 -7.80 13.77 13.96
CA ARG A 96 -9.09 14.01 13.33
C ARG A 96 -9.03 15.07 12.25
N THR A 97 -10.01 15.09 11.36
CA THR A 97 -10.21 16.16 10.39
C THR A 97 -11.70 16.41 10.19
N LYS A 98 -12.09 17.67 9.95
CA LYS A 98 -13.46 18.03 9.63
C LYS A 98 -13.82 17.52 8.23
N VAL A 99 -15.00 16.92 8.13
CA VAL A 99 -15.63 16.53 6.86
C VAL A 99 -17.09 16.97 6.88
N PRO A 100 -17.78 17.05 5.71
CA PRO A 100 -19.21 17.33 5.71
C PRO A 100 -19.98 16.38 6.63
N GLY A 101 -20.72 16.93 7.57
CA GLY A 101 -21.56 16.17 8.51
C GLY A 101 -20.86 15.61 9.75
N GLY A 102 -19.54 15.81 9.91
CA GLY A 102 -18.85 15.36 11.12
C GLY A 102 -17.33 15.28 11.00
N TRP A 103 -16.74 14.28 11.65
CA TRP A 103 -15.30 14.13 11.75
C TRP A 103 -14.86 12.77 11.22
N LEU A 104 -13.72 12.73 10.53
CA LEU A 104 -12.96 11.50 10.43
C LEU A 104 -11.99 11.47 11.60
N VAL A 105 -11.99 10.38 12.36
CA VAL A 105 -11.05 10.14 13.46
C VAL A 105 -10.21 8.94 13.09
N SER A 106 -8.90 9.11 13.05
CA SER A 106 -7.95 8.03 12.80
C SER A 106 -7.13 7.75 14.04
N VAL A 107 -6.99 6.47 14.36
CA VAL A 107 -6.10 6.00 15.42
C VAL A 107 -5.02 5.15 14.78
N THR A 108 -3.77 5.51 15.05
CA THR A 108 -2.59 4.75 14.63
C THR A 108 -1.95 4.11 15.84
N SER A 109 -1.57 2.85 15.68
CA SER A 109 -0.85 2.05 16.65
C SER A 109 0.49 1.68 16.06
N ARG A 110 1.59 2.07 16.70
CA ARG A 110 2.91 1.51 16.43
C ARG A 110 3.29 0.59 17.59
N VAL A 111 3.23 -0.70 17.37
CA VAL A 111 3.73 -1.70 18.33
C VAL A 111 4.99 -2.35 17.77
N TYR A 112 5.81 -2.94 18.65
CA TYR A 112 7.12 -3.54 18.28
C TYR A 112 7.07 -4.54 17.11
N HIS A 113 5.89 -5.11 16.79
CA HIS A 113 5.70 -6.10 15.72
C HIS A 113 4.80 -5.64 14.56
N GLY A 114 4.44 -4.35 14.46
CA GLY A 114 3.66 -3.87 13.32
C GLY A 114 3.02 -2.49 13.50
N VAL A 115 2.44 -1.98 12.40
CA VAL A 115 1.66 -0.75 12.38
C VAL A 115 0.21 -1.09 12.12
N GLY A 116 -0.67 -0.78 13.07
CA GLY A 116 -2.12 -0.85 12.89
C GLY A 116 -2.69 0.54 12.67
N CYS A 117 -3.68 0.68 11.79
CA CYS A 117 -4.44 1.93 11.65
C CYS A 117 -5.93 1.63 11.51
N GLY A 118 -6.75 2.53 12.07
CA GLY A 118 -8.19 2.55 11.86
C GLY A 118 -8.65 3.97 11.57
N VAL A 119 -9.75 4.10 10.84
CA VAL A 119 -10.46 5.37 10.63
C VAL A 119 -11.94 5.16 10.84
N THR A 120 -12.56 6.05 11.59
CA THR A 120 -13.99 6.01 11.92
C THR A 120 -14.61 7.37 11.63
N PHE A 121 -15.81 7.36 11.04
CA PHE A 121 -16.62 8.56 10.90
C PHE A 121 -17.42 8.80 12.18
N VAL A 122 -17.33 10.01 12.72
CA VAL A 122 -18.06 10.47 13.90
C VAL A 122 -19.05 11.56 13.45
N PRO A 123 -20.36 11.30 13.47
CA PRO A 123 -21.35 12.27 13.04
C PRO A 123 -21.40 13.44 14.03
N ASP A 124 -21.22 14.65 13.50
CA ASP A 124 -21.30 15.89 14.25
C ASP A 124 -21.58 17.04 13.26
N PRO A 125 -22.83 17.16 12.77
CA PRO A 125 -23.15 18.10 11.69
C PRO A 125 -22.85 19.56 12.03
N GLN A 126 -22.79 19.89 13.31
CA GLN A 126 -22.52 21.24 13.82
C GLN A 126 -21.05 21.42 14.23
N HIS A 127 -20.22 20.38 14.13
CA HIS A 127 -18.82 20.36 14.56
C HIS A 127 -18.61 20.89 15.99
N LEU A 128 -19.51 20.52 16.91
CA LEU A 128 -19.47 20.96 18.31
C LEU A 128 -18.46 20.15 19.13
N TRP A 129 -18.11 18.94 18.70
CA TRP A 129 -17.16 18.11 19.42
C TRP A 129 -15.75 18.71 19.31
N ASP A 130 -15.20 19.08 20.46
CA ASP A 130 -13.90 19.75 20.57
C ASP A 130 -12.75 18.78 20.87
N GLY A 131 -13.04 17.50 21.10
CA GLY A 131 -12.06 16.49 21.49
C GLY A 131 -11.88 16.34 23.00
N ASN A 132 -12.49 17.23 23.79
CA ASN A 132 -12.43 17.24 25.26
C ASN A 132 -13.81 17.02 25.89
N SER A 133 -14.81 16.69 25.10
CA SER A 133 -16.18 16.52 25.57
C SER A 133 -16.28 15.24 26.40
N THR A 134 -16.44 15.40 27.71
CA THR A 134 -16.79 14.34 28.68
C THR A 134 -18.26 13.96 28.58
#